data_AF-A0A645FI48-F1
#
_entry.id   AF-A0A645FI48-F1
#
_cell.length_a   1.000
_cell.length_b   1.000
_cell.length_c   1.000
_cell.angle_alpha   90.00
_cell.angle_beta   90.00
_cell.angle_gamma   90.00
#
_symmetry.space_group_name_H-M   'P 1'
#
loop_
_entity.id
_entity.type
_entity.pdbx_description
1 polymer ?
#
loop_
_entity_poly.entity_id
_entity_poly.type
_entity_poly.pdbx_seq_one_letter_code
_entity_poly.pdbx_strand_id
1 'polypeptide(L)' 'MTKKGGIVRNISELTEAAEEIGQYEKMLSGMSLNTIFEIETLNMATVALEILKGATSRNKSAGAHYRSDDRQQ' A
#
# COMPACT_ATOMS: atom_id res chain seq x y z
N MET A 1 -0.99 5.67 -2.52
CA MET A 1 -1.59 4.72 -3.49
C MET A 1 -1.44 5.10 -4.96
N THR A 2 -1.81 6.31 -5.40
CA THR A 2 -1.82 6.66 -6.85
C THR A 2 -0.44 6.86 -7.50
N LYS A 3 0.51 7.47 -6.80
CA LYS A 3 1.86 7.72 -7.34
C LYS A 3 2.75 6.46 -7.29
N LYS A 4 2.84 5.83 -6.13
CA LYS A 4 3.79 4.73 -5.83
C LYS A 4 3.19 3.31 -5.90
N GLY A 5 1.86 3.19 -6.01
CA GLY A 5 1.12 1.92 -6.11
C GLY A 5 0.26 1.80 -7.36
N GLY A 6 0.48 2.70 -8.33
CA GLY A 6 -0.29 2.83 -9.58
C GLY A 6 0.00 1.73 -10.59
N ILE A 7 -0.16 2.01 -11.89
CA ILE A 7 0.00 1.00 -12.95
C ILE A 7 1.44 0.46 -12.98
N VAL A 8 2.42 1.36 -13.03
CA VAL A 8 3.86 1.04 -12.97
C VAL A 8 4.29 1.04 -11.52
N ARG A 9 5.00 -0.02 -11.12
CA ARG A 9 5.44 -0.24 -9.73
C ARG A 9 6.89 -0.72 -9.71
N ASN A 10 7.60 -0.42 -8.64
CA ASN A 10 8.91 -1.00 -8.35
C ASN A 10 9.07 -1.24 -6.84
N ILE A 11 10.05 -2.06 -6.45
CA ILE A 11 10.27 -2.40 -5.05
C ILE A 11 10.50 -1.19 -4.14
N SER A 12 11.25 -0.19 -4.63
CA SER A 12 11.62 0.98 -3.84
C SER A 12 10.39 1.81 -3.49
N GLU A 13 9.60 2.18 -4.50
CA GLU A 13 8.40 2.99 -4.32
C GLU A 13 7.31 2.25 -3.53
N LEU A 14 7.15 0.94 -3.76
CA LEU A 14 6.19 0.12 -3.01
C LEU A 14 6.57 0.02 -1.53
N THR A 15 7.85 -0.13 -1.22
CA THR A 15 8.35 -0.18 0.16
C THR A 15 8.16 1.17 0.84
N GLU A 16 8.55 2.27 0.19
CA GLU A 16 8.37 3.62 0.71
C GLU A 16 6.89 3.94 0.97
N ALA A 17 6.00 3.53 0.07
CA ALA A 17 4.56 3.70 0.25
C ALA A 17 4.01 2.84 1.40
N ALA A 18 4.51 1.61 1.58
CA ALA A 18 4.09 0.74 2.67
C ALA A 18 4.52 1.31 4.03
N GLU A 19 5.72 1.88 4.12
CA GLU A 19 6.19 2.58 5.32
C GLU A 19 5.31 3.80 5.64
N GLU A 20 5.03 4.64 4.64
CA GLU A 20 4.20 5.85 4.78
C GLU A 20 2.77 5.50 5.26
N ILE A 21 2.11 4.55 4.59
CA ILE A 21 0.76 4.10 4.99
C ILE A 21 0.78 3.37 6.34
N GLY A 22 1.83 2.61 6.63
CA GLY A 22 1.99 1.94 7.92
C GLY A 22 2.11 2.91 9.09
N GLN A 23 2.75 4.08 8.89
CA GLN A 23 2.78 5.14 9.90
C GLN A 23 1.38 5.71 10.17
N TYR A 24 0.59 5.94 9.12
CA TYR A 24 -0.79 6.42 9.27
C TYR A 24 -1.69 5.37 9.94
N GLU A 25 -1.60 4.11 9.53
CA GLU A 25 -2.36 3.01 10.13
C GLU A 25 -2.06 2.89 11.62
N LYS A 26 -0.76 2.88 12.00
CA LYS A 26 -0.35 2.83 13.40
C LYS A 26 -0.88 4.03 14.19
N MET A 27 -0.79 5.23 13.64
CA MET A 27 -1.32 6.43 14.28
C MET A 27 -2.83 6.32 14.51
N LEU A 28 -3.59 5.98 13.47
CA LEU A 28 -5.04 5.86 13.51
C LEU A 28 -5.52 4.74 14.46
N SER A 29 -4.82 3.59 14.48
CA SER A 29 -5.12 2.47 15.38
C SER A 29 -4.97 2.83 16.86
N GLY A 30 -4.17 3.85 17.18
CA GLY A 30 -3.95 4.35 18.54
C GLY A 30 -4.93 5.44 18.97
N MET A 31 -5.82 5.91 18.09
CA MET A 31 -6.78 6.98 18.38
C MET A 31 -8.12 6.41 18.86
N SER A 32 -8.87 7.21 19.62
CA SER A 32 -10.28 6.94 19.88
C SER A 32 -11.10 7.32 18.65
N LEU A 33 -11.63 6.33 17.94
CA LEU A 33 -12.45 6.51 16.74
C LEU A 33 -13.92 6.61 17.15
N ASN A 34 -14.51 7.80 17.07
CA ASN A 34 -15.86 8.08 17.56
C ASN A 34 -16.87 8.30 16.43
N THR A 35 -16.38 8.48 15.21
CA THR A 35 -17.21 8.70 14.02
C THR A 35 -16.99 7.61 12.99
N ILE A 36 -18.00 7.38 12.15
CA ILE A 36 -17.90 6.43 11.02
C ILE A 36 -16.73 6.80 10.12
N PHE A 37 -16.54 8.09 9.85
CA PHE A 37 -15.45 8.58 9.01
C PHE A 37 -14.06 8.20 9.54
N GLU A 38 -13.84 8.28 10.86
CA GLU A 38 -12.58 7.88 11.47
C GLU A 38 -12.34 6.37 11.37
N ILE A 39 -13.39 5.56 11.57
CA ILE A 39 -13.34 4.10 11.43
C ILE A 39 -13.03 3.71 9.97
N GLU A 40 -13.72 4.34 9.01
CA GLU A 40 -13.49 4.11 7.58
C GLU A 40 -12.07 4.52 7.17
N THR A 41 -11.55 5.61 7.75
CA THR A 41 -10.18 6.07 7.48
C THR A 41 -9.14 5.05 7.94
N LEU A 42 -9.29 4.48 9.15
CA LEU A 42 -8.44 3.38 9.60
C LEU A 42 -8.57 2.17 8.67
N ASN A 43 -9.79 1.75 8.33
CA ASN A 43 -10.02 0.62 7.43
C ASN A 43 -9.36 0.80 6.06
N MET A 44 -9.45 2.01 5.49
CA MET A 44 -8.78 2.34 4.23
C MET A 44 -7.26 2.23 4.36
N ALA A 45 -6.68 2.73 5.45
CA ALA A 45 -5.24 2.62 5.69
C ALA A 45 -4.80 1.16 5.84
N THR A 46 -5.55 0.35 6.60
CA THR A 46 -5.30 -1.09 6.77
C THR A 46 -5.35 -1.82 5.43
N VAL A 47 -6.41 -1.63 4.64
CA VAL A 47 -6.55 -2.28 3.32
C VAL A 47 -5.45 -1.84 2.37
N ALA A 48 -5.13 -0.55 2.32
CA ALA A 48 -4.05 -0.02 1.48
C ALA A 48 -2.69 -0.66 1.84
N LEU A 49 -2.41 -0.83 3.13
CA LEU A 49 -1.17 -1.45 3.61
C LEU A 49 -1.06 -2.91 3.16
N GLU A 50 -2.13 -3.69 3.27
CA GLU A 50 -2.14 -5.09 2.82
C GLU A 50 -1.97 -5.21 1.31
N ILE A 51 -2.60 -4.32 0.53
CA ILE A 51 -2.37 -4.23 -0.92
C ILE A 51 -0.89 -3.97 -1.23
N LEU A 52 -0.27 -3.03 -0.53
CA LEU A 52 1.14 -2.67 -0.73
C LEU A 52 2.08 -3.82 -0.35
N LYS A 53 1.83 -4.52 0.77
CA LYS A 53 2.58 -5.71 1.16
C LYS A 53 2.48 -6.81 0.11
N GLY A 54 1.27 -7.10 -0.36
CA GLY A 54 1.02 -8.05 -1.44
C GLY A 54 1.76 -7.68 -2.73
N ALA A 55 1.66 -6.42 -3.15
CA ALA A 55 2.36 -5.90 -4.33
C ALA A 55 3.89 -5.96 -4.20
N THR A 56 4.43 -5.67 -3.02
CA THR A 56 5.88 -5.72 -2.73
C THR A 56 6.40 -7.15 -2.84
N SER A 57 5.70 -8.10 -2.20
CA SER A 57 6.06 -9.53 -2.20
C SER A 57 6.02 -10.17 -3.59
N ARG A 58 5.19 -9.62 -4.50
CA ARG A 58 5.06 -10.09 -5.87
C ARG A 58 6.11 -9.45 -6.78
N ASN A 59 7.24 -10.11 -6.95
CA ASN A 59 8.36 -9.64 -7.79
C ASN A 59 8.21 -9.86 -9.32
N LYS A 60 7.02 -10.22 -9.80
CA LYS A 60 6.76 -10.49 -11.23
C LYS A 60 5.52 -9.78 -11.74
N SER A 61 5.59 -9.37 -13.00
CA SER A 61 4.46 -8.77 -13.72
C SER A 61 3.42 -9.83 -14.09
N ALA A 62 2.14 -9.52 -13.86
CA ALA A 62 1.01 -10.34 -14.33
C ALA A 62 -0.30 -9.54 -14.36
N GLY A 63 -1.03 -9.62 -15.46
CA GLY A 63 -2.28 -8.86 -15.65
C GLY A 63 -2.05 -7.36 -15.43
N ALA A 64 -2.85 -6.73 -14.57
CA ALA A 64 -2.73 -5.30 -14.22
C ALA A 64 -1.57 -4.98 -13.24
N HIS A 65 -0.87 -6.00 -12.75
CA HIS A 65 0.30 -5.83 -11.90
C HIS A 65 1.56 -5.74 -12.77
N TYR A 66 2.00 -4.53 -13.12
CA TYR A 66 3.23 -4.30 -13.88
C TYR A 66 4.37 -3.82 -12.95
N ARG A 67 5.52 -4.51 -13.02
CA ARG A 67 6.72 -4.25 -12.23
C ARG A 67 7.84 -3.80 -13.17
N SER A 68 8.32 -2.56 -13.03
CA SER A 68 9.42 -2.03 -13.87
C SER A 68 10.79 -2.63 -13.50
N ASP A 69 10.90 -3.24 -12.33
CA ASP A 69 12.07 -3.94 -11.81
C ASP A 69 12.01 -5.47 -11.99
N ASP A 70 11.05 -5.96 -12.78
CA ASP A 70 10.94 -7.37 -13.15
C ASP A 70 12.02 -7.74 -14.17
N ARG A 71 12.95 -8.62 -13.76
CA ARG A 71 14.09 -9.07 -14.58
C ARG A 71 13.75 -10.17 -15.57
N GLN A 72 12.48 -10.63 -15.62
CA GLN A 72 12.06 -11.73 -16.49
C GLN A 72 11.29 -11.28 -17.75
N GLN A 73 11.39 -10.00 -18.14
CA GLN A 73 10.93 -9.51 -19.45
C GLN A 73 12.03 -9.54 -20.50
#